data_AF-A0A250XX90-F1
#
_entry.id   AF-A0A250XX90-F1
#
_cell.length_a   1.000
_cell.length_b   1.000
_cell.length_c   1.000
_cell.angle_alpha   90.00
_cell.angle_beta   90.00
_cell.angle_gamma   90.00
#
_symmetry.space_group_name_H-M   'P 1'
#
loop_
_entity.id
_entity.type
_entity.pdbx_description
1 polymer ?
#
loop_
_entity_poly.entity_id
_entity_poly.type
_entity_poly.pdbx_seq_one_letter_code
_entity_poly.pdbx_strand_id
1 'polypeptide(L)'
;MAGYMPARADFIEEFDNYAEWDLRDIDFVEDDSDILHALKMAVVDIYHSRLKERQRRKKIIRDHGLINLKKFQLMERRYPKEVQDLYETMRRFARIVGPVEHDKFIESHALEFELRRECARTYDHLKKTREEERLKRTMLSEVLQYIQDSSACQQWLRRQADIDSGLSPSIPVASNSGRRSAPPLNLTGLPGTEKLNEKEKELCQMVRLVPGAYLEYKSALLNECNKQGGLRLAQARALIKIDVNKTRKIYDFLIREGYITKA
;
A
#
# COMPACT_ATOMS: atom_id res chain seq x y z
N MET A 1 34.51 17.27 21.50
CA MET A 1 34.23 16.53 22.75
C MET A 1 34.85 17.32 23.87
N ALA A 2 34.13 17.59 24.95
CA ALA A 2 34.59 18.38 26.09
C ALA A 2 35.68 17.68 26.94
N GLY A 3 36.49 16.81 26.33
CA GLY A 3 37.60 16.11 26.95
C GLY A 3 37.19 15.25 28.15
N TYR A 4 36.51 14.12 27.94
CA TYR A 4 36.18 13.22 29.05
C TYR A 4 37.45 12.60 29.64
N MET A 5 37.59 12.70 30.97
CA MET A 5 38.66 12.17 31.80
C MET A 5 38.17 10.93 32.57
N PRO A 6 38.54 9.71 32.13
CA PRO A 6 38.02 8.48 32.73
C PRO A 6 38.35 8.30 34.21
N ALA A 7 39.57 8.68 34.63
CA ALA A 7 40.04 8.51 36.02
C ALA A 7 39.23 9.33 37.05
N ARG A 8 38.64 10.45 36.62
CA ARG A 8 37.80 11.32 37.45
C ARG A 8 36.31 11.17 37.17
N ALA A 9 35.96 10.37 36.16
CA ALA A 9 34.62 10.29 35.58
C ALA A 9 34.03 11.67 35.20
N ASP A 10 34.86 12.58 34.69
CA ASP A 10 34.50 13.99 34.50
C ASP A 10 34.90 14.56 33.12
N PHE A 11 34.45 15.76 32.79
CA PHE A 11 34.82 16.47 31.56
C PHE A 11 35.85 17.57 31.86
N ILE A 12 36.72 17.86 30.89
CA ILE A 12 37.66 19.00 30.96
C ILE A 12 36.88 20.32 30.94
N GLU A 13 35.83 20.39 30.12
CA GLU A 13 34.93 21.53 30.07
C GLU A 13 33.53 21.07 30.48
N GLU A 14 33.01 21.62 31.58
CA GLU A 14 31.71 21.21 32.10
C GLU A 14 30.56 21.98 31.44
N PHE A 15 29.34 21.44 31.57
CA PHE A 15 28.16 22.23 31.26
C PHE A 15 28.09 23.43 32.22
N ASP A 16 28.01 24.63 31.66
CA ASP A 16 28.04 25.88 32.42
C ASP A 16 29.32 26.03 33.26
N ASN A 17 30.47 25.91 32.60
CA ASN A 17 31.81 25.88 33.20
C ASN A 17 32.19 27.12 34.02
N TYR A 18 31.45 28.23 33.87
CA TYR A 18 31.71 29.49 34.56
C TYR A 18 30.69 29.79 35.65
N ALA A 19 29.80 28.85 35.99
CA ALA A 19 28.75 29.08 37.00
C ALA A 19 29.33 29.52 38.37
N GLU A 20 30.54 29.07 38.70
CA GLU A 20 31.25 29.42 39.93
C GLU A 20 31.68 30.91 39.96
N TRP A 21 31.75 31.60 38.82
CA TRP A 21 32.11 33.02 38.76
C TRP A 21 31.03 33.91 39.38
N ASP A 22 29.76 33.51 39.29
CA ASP A 22 28.64 34.26 39.87
C ASP A 22 28.71 34.32 41.40
N LEU A 23 29.43 33.38 42.02
CA LEU A 23 29.62 33.31 43.47
C LEU A 23 30.90 33.99 43.94
N ARG A 24 31.79 34.40 43.03
CA ARG A 24 33.14 34.88 43.37
C ARG A 24 33.12 36.06 44.33
N ASP A 25 32.20 37.00 44.10
CA ASP A 25 32.11 38.26 44.83
C ASP A 25 30.95 38.26 45.82
N ILE A 26 30.42 37.08 46.18
CA ILE A 26 29.35 36.93 47.18
C ILE A 26 29.96 36.53 48.52
N ASP A 27 29.85 37.43 49.48
CA ASP A 27 30.16 37.21 50.88
C ASP A 27 28.90 37.36 51.74
N PHE A 28 28.87 36.73 52.91
CA PHE A 28 27.76 36.90 53.87
C PHE A 28 28.29 37.64 55.09
N VAL A 29 27.67 38.77 55.42
CA VAL A 29 28.08 39.63 56.55
C VAL A 29 26.89 39.77 57.50
N GLU A 30 27.15 39.79 58.81
CA GLU A 30 26.09 39.85 59.84
C GLU A 30 25.23 41.12 59.77
N ASP A 31 25.78 42.21 59.23
CA ASP A 31 25.10 43.50 59.07
C ASP A 31 24.32 43.62 57.74
N ASP A 32 24.25 42.55 56.93
CA ASP A 32 23.48 42.56 55.68
C ASP A 32 21.99 42.83 55.98
N SER A 33 21.39 43.75 55.23
CA SER A 33 19.92 43.90 55.25
C SER A 33 19.24 42.59 54.85
N ASP A 34 18.10 42.27 55.46
CA ASP A 34 17.28 41.09 55.10
C ASP A 34 17.06 40.93 53.58
N ILE A 35 16.88 42.06 52.87
CA ILE A 35 16.69 42.07 51.41
C ILE A 35 17.98 41.65 50.69
N LEU A 36 19.14 42.15 51.13
CA LEU A 36 20.43 41.79 50.56
C LEU A 36 20.78 40.33 50.87
N HIS A 37 20.51 39.87 52.09
CA HIS A 37 20.67 38.46 52.46
C HIS A 37 19.80 37.55 51.58
N ALA A 38 18.51 37.90 51.39
CA ALA A 38 17.61 37.17 50.52
C ALA A 38 18.09 37.14 49.05
N LEU A 39 18.64 38.25 48.55
CA LEU A 39 19.22 38.31 47.21
C LEU A 39 20.45 37.41 47.08
N LYS A 40 21.37 37.45 48.05
CA LYS A 40 22.56 36.58 48.10
C LYS A 40 22.15 35.09 48.14
N MET A 41 21.14 34.74 48.94
CA MET A 41 20.58 33.39 48.98
C MET A 41 19.97 32.97 47.64
N ALA A 42 19.25 33.85 46.94
CA ALA A 42 18.70 33.56 45.63
C ALA A 42 19.79 33.27 44.58
N VAL A 43 20.95 33.95 44.63
CA VAL A 43 22.09 33.64 43.75
C VAL A 43 22.67 32.25 44.05
N VAL A 44 22.81 31.90 45.33
CA VAL A 44 23.25 30.54 45.73
C VAL A 44 22.27 29.47 45.24
N ASP A 45 20.96 29.71 45.32
CA ASP A 45 19.94 28.80 44.81
C ASP A 45 20.01 28.62 43.29
N ILE A 46 20.26 29.72 42.55
CA ILE A 46 20.49 29.67 41.09
C ILE A 46 21.73 28.82 40.78
N TYR A 47 22.85 29.05 41.48
CA TYR A 47 24.07 28.24 41.32
C TYR A 47 23.79 26.75 41.60
N HIS A 48 23.08 26.44 42.68
CA HIS A 48 22.75 25.07 43.04
C HIS A 48 21.86 24.38 41.98
N SER A 49 20.92 25.12 41.37
CA SER A 49 20.13 24.64 40.24
C SER A 49 20.99 24.30 39.01
N ARG A 50 21.97 25.16 38.68
CA ARG A 50 22.95 24.93 37.61
C ARG A 50 23.78 23.67 37.87
N LEU A 51 24.25 23.48 39.10
CA LEU A 51 25.02 22.29 39.49
C LEU A 51 24.18 21.00 39.39
N LYS A 52 22.91 21.04 39.78
CA LYS A 52 21.96 19.92 39.61
C LYS A 52 21.78 19.55 38.13
N GLU A 53 21.59 20.53 37.25
CA GLU A 53 21.45 20.27 35.81
C GLU A 53 22.75 19.75 35.20
N ARG A 54 23.91 20.26 35.62
CA ARG A 54 25.23 19.73 35.23
C ARG A 54 25.35 18.24 35.60
N GLN A 55 25.02 17.88 36.84
CA GLN A 55 25.05 16.49 37.31
C GLN A 55 24.04 15.61 36.56
N ARG A 56 22.84 16.13 36.31
CA ARG A 56 21.81 15.44 35.52
C ARG A 56 22.29 15.12 34.11
N ARG A 57 22.95 16.06 33.43
CA ARG A 57 23.52 15.83 32.09
C ARG A 57 24.64 14.79 32.09
N LYS A 58 25.56 14.85 33.07
CA LYS A 58 26.61 13.83 33.23
C LYS A 58 26.00 12.44 33.40
N LYS A 59 24.96 12.32 34.23
CA LYS A 59 24.22 11.07 34.43
C LYS A 59 23.63 10.55 33.13
N ILE A 60 22.93 11.38 32.36
CA ILE A 60 22.34 10.97 31.06
C ILE A 60 23.44 10.51 30.09
N ILE A 61 24.53 11.26 29.95
CA ILE A 61 25.63 10.90 29.03
C ILE A 61 26.24 9.54 29.41
N ARG A 62 26.45 9.31 30.70
CA ARG A 62 27.00 8.05 31.22
C ARG A 62 26.02 6.89 31.04
N ASP A 63 24.78 7.06 31.48
CA ASP A 63 23.78 6.00 31.53
C ASP A 63 23.42 5.52 30.11
N HIS A 64 23.45 6.41 29.10
CA HIS A 64 23.27 6.05 27.68
C HIS A 64 24.58 5.70 26.93
N GLY A 65 25.72 5.61 27.62
CA GLY A 65 26.99 5.24 27.00
C GLY A 65 27.53 6.24 25.97
N LEU A 66 27.09 7.51 26.02
CA LEU A 66 27.42 8.57 25.05
C LEU A 66 28.82 9.17 25.27
N ILE A 67 29.59 8.63 26.22
CA ILE A 67 30.96 9.04 26.54
C ILE A 67 31.91 8.76 25.37
N ASN A 68 31.72 7.65 24.63
CA ASN A 68 32.57 7.30 23.49
C ASN A 68 31.75 7.33 22.19
N LEU A 69 31.63 8.53 21.61
CA LEU A 69 30.85 8.76 20.40
C LEU A 69 31.34 7.92 19.21
N LYS A 70 32.65 7.66 19.08
CA LYS A 70 33.19 6.83 18.00
C LYS A 70 32.73 5.38 18.12
N LYS A 71 32.83 4.80 19.33
CA LYS A 71 32.33 3.45 19.61
C LYS A 71 30.83 3.37 19.36
N PHE A 72 30.10 4.40 19.76
CA PHE A 72 28.66 4.51 19.54
C PHE A 72 28.28 4.50 18.06
N GLN A 73 28.92 5.36 17.25
CA GLN A 73 28.70 5.43 15.81
C GLN A 73 29.00 4.10 15.11
N LEU A 74 30.02 3.35 15.57
CA LEU A 74 30.33 2.02 15.07
C LEU A 74 29.21 1.00 15.38
N MET A 75 28.61 1.08 16.57
CA MET A 75 27.50 0.20 16.96
C MET A 75 26.24 0.51 16.17
N GLU A 76 25.96 1.79 15.92
CA GLU A 76 24.82 2.28 15.14
C GLU A 76 24.89 1.81 13.67
N ARG A 77 26.10 1.72 13.10
CA ARG A 77 26.32 1.22 11.72
C ARG A 77 25.93 -0.24 11.50
N ARG A 78 25.67 -1.02 12.55
CA ARG A 78 25.22 -2.41 12.41
C ARG A 78 23.77 -2.51 11.94
N TYR A 79 22.99 -1.45 12.11
CA TYR A 79 21.59 -1.42 11.73
C TYR A 79 21.38 -0.97 10.27
N PRO A 80 20.26 -1.34 9.63
CA PRO A 80 19.81 -0.75 8.37
C PRO A 80 19.63 0.78 8.47
N LYS A 81 19.65 1.47 7.33
CA LYS A 81 19.61 2.95 7.30
C LYS A 81 18.35 3.51 7.96
N GLU A 82 17.21 2.85 7.75
CA GLU A 82 15.92 3.22 8.33
C GLU A 82 15.93 3.15 9.85
N VAL A 83 16.59 2.13 10.41
CA VAL A 83 16.73 1.95 11.85
C VAL A 83 17.77 2.92 12.42
N GLN A 84 18.82 3.25 11.68
CA GLN A 84 19.79 4.30 12.07
C GLN A 84 19.09 5.67 12.17
N ASP A 85 18.22 6.01 11.21
CA ASP A 85 17.51 7.29 11.20
C ASP A 85 16.51 7.39 12.38
N LEU A 86 15.87 6.27 12.73
CA LEU A 86 15.08 6.17 13.96
C LEU A 86 15.96 6.35 15.20
N TYR A 87 17.12 5.70 15.24
CA TYR A 87 18.07 5.80 16.34
C TYR A 87 18.46 7.27 16.59
N GLU A 88 18.81 8.01 15.53
CA GLU A 88 19.16 9.43 15.62
C GLU A 88 17.99 10.28 16.14
N THR A 89 16.78 9.99 15.69
CA THR A 89 15.56 10.66 16.16
C THR A 89 15.32 10.37 17.65
N MET A 90 15.47 9.11 18.06
CA MET A 90 15.24 8.65 19.44
C MET A 90 16.28 9.18 20.42
N ARG A 91 17.50 9.51 19.96
CA ARG A 91 18.56 10.12 20.77
C ARG A 91 18.10 11.38 21.50
N ARG A 92 17.19 12.15 20.91
CA ARG A 92 16.62 13.38 21.52
C ARG A 92 15.80 13.07 22.78
N PHE A 93 15.22 11.88 22.83
CA PHE A 93 14.39 11.40 23.94
C PHE A 93 15.19 10.72 25.06
N ALA A 94 16.51 10.58 24.93
CA ALA A 94 17.40 10.07 25.98
C ALA A 94 17.36 10.91 27.29
N ARG A 95 16.76 12.11 27.27
CA ARG A 95 16.53 12.93 28.47
C ARG A 95 15.35 12.46 29.32
N ILE A 96 14.50 11.61 28.75
CA ILE A 96 13.20 11.19 29.30
C ILE A 96 13.15 9.67 29.42
N VAL A 97 13.56 8.96 28.37
CA VAL A 97 13.53 7.50 28.29
C VAL A 97 14.81 6.92 28.90
N GLY A 98 14.67 5.88 29.74
CA GLY A 98 15.83 5.22 30.32
C GLY A 98 16.67 4.48 29.27
N PRO A 99 17.98 4.22 29.53
CA PRO A 99 18.86 3.59 28.57
C PRO A 99 18.40 2.18 28.15
N VAL A 100 17.96 1.38 29.12
CA VAL A 100 17.48 0.01 28.85
C VAL A 100 16.21 0.02 28.00
N GLU A 101 15.28 0.95 28.27
CA GLU A 101 14.04 1.07 27.53
C GLU A 101 14.31 1.57 26.11
N HIS A 102 15.20 2.54 25.97
CA HIS A 102 15.65 3.05 24.67
C HIS A 102 16.27 1.92 23.83
N ASP A 103 17.22 1.16 24.39
CA ASP A 103 17.87 0.06 23.67
C ASP A 103 16.87 -1.04 23.29
N LYS A 104 15.98 -1.43 24.20
CA LYS A 104 14.90 -2.38 23.90
C LYS A 104 14.02 -1.89 22.75
N PHE A 105 13.67 -0.60 22.74
CA PHE A 105 12.85 -0.01 21.69
C PHE A 105 13.54 -0.09 20.32
N ILE A 106 14.82 0.29 20.26
CA ILE A 106 15.61 0.21 19.03
C ILE A 106 15.72 -1.22 18.53
N GLU A 107 16.10 -2.17 19.39
CA GLU A 107 16.25 -3.59 19.02
C GLU A 107 14.91 -4.18 18.56
N SER A 108 13.81 -3.84 19.23
CA SER A 108 12.47 -4.28 18.82
C SER A 108 12.10 -3.79 17.43
N HIS A 109 12.43 -2.53 17.11
CA HIS A 109 12.14 -1.97 15.79
C HIS A 109 13.09 -2.51 14.71
N ALA A 110 14.34 -2.78 15.05
CA ALA A 110 15.29 -3.43 14.15
C ALA A 110 14.78 -4.83 13.75
N LEU A 111 14.35 -5.62 14.74
CA LEU A 111 13.75 -6.93 14.50
C LEU A 111 12.46 -6.84 13.66
N GLU A 112 11.58 -5.89 14.00
CA GLU A 112 10.35 -5.64 13.22
C GLU A 112 10.66 -5.34 11.75
N PHE A 113 11.66 -4.48 11.50
CA PHE A 113 12.10 -4.15 10.14
C PHE A 113 12.59 -5.38 9.39
N GLU A 114 13.41 -6.22 10.02
CA GLU A 114 13.90 -7.46 9.41
C GLU A 114 12.77 -8.43 9.09
N LEU A 115 11.83 -8.64 10.02
CA LEU A 115 10.67 -9.49 9.83
C LEU A 115 9.77 -8.98 8.69
N ARG A 116 9.50 -7.67 8.63
CA ARG A 116 8.74 -7.08 7.52
C ARG A 116 9.42 -7.31 6.17
N ARG A 117 10.75 -7.18 6.12
CA ARG A 117 11.54 -7.43 4.92
C ARG A 117 11.48 -8.90 4.50
N GLU A 118 11.55 -9.83 5.44
CA GLU A 118 11.45 -11.26 5.16
C GLU A 118 10.05 -11.67 4.69
N CYS A 119 9.00 -11.14 5.32
CA CYS A 119 7.62 -11.31 4.88
C CYS A 119 7.42 -10.80 3.45
N ALA A 120 7.95 -9.62 3.12
CA ALA A 120 7.87 -9.07 1.77
C ALA A 120 8.57 -9.96 0.74
N ARG A 121 9.79 -10.44 1.04
CA ARG A 121 10.52 -11.38 0.17
C ARG A 121 9.75 -12.67 -0.07
N THR A 122 9.20 -13.24 0.99
CA THR A 122 8.41 -14.49 0.92
C THR A 122 7.16 -14.28 0.07
N TYR A 123 6.46 -13.16 0.28
CA TYR A 123 5.29 -12.79 -0.50
C TYR A 123 5.62 -12.63 -1.99
N ASP A 124 6.70 -11.92 -2.33
CA ASP A 124 7.14 -11.75 -3.71
C ASP A 124 7.51 -13.07 -4.38
N HIS A 125 8.17 -13.97 -3.65
CA HIS A 125 8.48 -15.31 -4.14
C HIS A 125 7.21 -16.10 -4.46
N LEU A 126 6.27 -16.17 -3.50
CA LEU A 126 4.99 -16.85 -3.68
C LEU A 126 4.16 -16.24 -4.82
N LYS A 127 4.18 -14.92 -4.96
CA LYS A 127 3.52 -14.19 -6.04
C LYS A 127 4.11 -14.61 -7.40
N LYS A 128 5.43 -14.63 -7.53
CA LYS A 128 6.12 -15.05 -8.76
C LYS A 128 5.77 -16.49 -9.12
N THR A 129 5.86 -17.42 -8.17
CA THR A 129 5.48 -18.82 -8.39
C THR A 129 4.01 -18.96 -8.82
N ARG A 130 3.10 -18.20 -8.19
CA ARG A 130 1.68 -18.19 -8.57
C ARG A 130 1.46 -17.66 -9.97
N GLU A 131 2.19 -16.63 -10.38
CA GLU A 131 2.11 -16.05 -11.73
C GLU A 131 2.66 -17.03 -12.78
N GLU A 132 3.78 -17.69 -12.51
CA GLU A 132 4.36 -18.75 -13.36
C GLU A 132 3.38 -19.93 -13.53
N GLU A 133 2.80 -20.43 -12.44
CA GLU A 133 1.80 -21.51 -12.49
C GLU A 133 0.52 -21.08 -13.22
N ARG A 134 0.06 -19.84 -13.03
CA ARG A 134 -1.08 -19.28 -13.77
C ARG A 134 -0.78 -19.25 -15.27
N LEU A 135 0.42 -18.83 -15.66
CA LEU A 135 0.85 -18.82 -17.05
C LEU A 135 0.81 -20.24 -17.63
N LYS A 136 1.46 -21.23 -16.99
CA LYS A 136 1.44 -22.63 -17.43
C LYS A 136 0.02 -23.20 -17.61
N ARG A 137 -0.90 -22.91 -16.68
CA ARG A 137 -2.32 -23.32 -16.77
C ARG A 137 -3.05 -22.67 -17.94
N THR A 138 -2.75 -21.39 -18.20
CA THR A 138 -3.31 -20.64 -19.32
C THR A 138 -2.83 -21.24 -20.64
N MET A 139 -1.51 -21.47 -20.75
CA MET A 139 -0.87 -22.13 -21.89
C MET A 139 -1.47 -23.50 -22.19
N LEU A 140 -1.62 -24.35 -21.15
CA LEU A 140 -2.24 -25.66 -21.30
C LEU A 140 -3.69 -25.53 -21.81
N SER A 141 -4.46 -24.60 -21.25
CA SER A 141 -5.85 -24.36 -21.64
C SER A 141 -5.97 -23.86 -23.08
N GLU A 142 -5.01 -23.07 -23.57
CA GLU A 142 -4.94 -22.63 -24.97
C GLU A 142 -4.59 -23.78 -25.91
N VAL A 143 -3.59 -24.61 -25.60
CA VAL A 143 -3.23 -25.81 -26.40
C VAL A 143 -4.42 -26.76 -26.54
N LEU A 144 -5.15 -27.00 -25.43
CA LEU A 144 -6.29 -27.91 -25.42
C LEU A 144 -7.40 -27.50 -26.39
N GLN A 145 -7.52 -26.21 -26.74
CA GLN A 145 -8.48 -25.75 -27.76
C GLN A 145 -8.15 -26.26 -29.17
N TYR A 146 -6.88 -26.54 -29.45
CA TYR A 146 -6.40 -26.97 -30.77
C TYR A 146 -6.16 -28.48 -30.85
N ILE A 147 -6.41 -29.25 -29.78
CA ILE A 147 -6.01 -30.66 -29.69
C ILE A 147 -6.69 -31.56 -30.73
N GLN A 148 -7.86 -31.16 -31.22
CA GLN A 148 -8.60 -31.91 -32.26
C GLN A 148 -8.01 -31.71 -33.67
N ASP A 149 -7.26 -30.63 -33.90
CA ASP A 149 -6.60 -30.32 -35.17
C ASP A 149 -5.08 -30.35 -34.99
N SER A 150 -4.48 -31.45 -35.46
CA SER A 150 -3.03 -31.66 -35.37
C SER A 150 -2.20 -30.57 -36.06
N SER A 151 -2.72 -29.93 -37.11
CA SER A 151 -2.01 -28.86 -37.83
C SER A 151 -2.06 -27.55 -37.05
N ALA A 152 -3.24 -27.17 -36.54
CA ALA A 152 -3.41 -25.99 -35.71
C ALA A 152 -2.60 -26.09 -34.39
N CYS A 153 -2.59 -27.27 -33.76
CA CYS A 153 -1.80 -27.52 -32.56
C CYS A 153 -0.29 -27.36 -32.81
N GLN A 154 0.24 -27.92 -33.91
CA GLN A 154 1.66 -27.75 -34.25
C GLN A 154 2.04 -26.31 -34.57
N GLN A 155 1.17 -25.55 -35.26
CA GLN A 155 1.42 -24.14 -35.56
C GLN A 155 1.43 -23.27 -34.29
N TRP A 156 0.52 -23.54 -33.35
CA TRP A 156 0.50 -22.85 -32.06
C TRP A 156 1.78 -23.14 -31.25
N LEU A 157 2.19 -24.42 -31.15
CA LEU A 157 3.40 -24.83 -30.43
C LEU A 157 4.67 -24.19 -31.01
N ARG A 158 4.78 -24.11 -32.34
CA ARG A 158 5.90 -23.43 -33.02
C ARG A 158 5.93 -21.94 -32.70
N ARG A 159 4.78 -21.24 -32.80
CA ARG A 159 4.69 -19.82 -32.43
C ARG A 159 5.09 -19.57 -30.98
N GLN A 160 4.70 -20.45 -30.07
CA GLN A 160 5.06 -20.29 -28.68
C GLN A 160 6.55 -20.50 -28.44
N ALA A 161 7.16 -21.51 -29.09
CA ALA A 161 8.59 -21.76 -29.00
C ALA A 161 9.41 -20.57 -29.53
N ASP A 162 8.93 -19.89 -30.59
CA ASP A 162 9.55 -18.67 -31.11
C ASP A 162 9.50 -17.53 -30.07
N ILE A 163 8.34 -17.33 -29.44
CA ILE A 163 8.14 -16.32 -28.38
C ILE A 163 9.06 -16.59 -27.18
N ASP A 164 9.13 -17.83 -26.71
CA ASP A 164 9.98 -18.22 -25.57
C ASP A 164 11.48 -18.09 -25.90
N SER A 165 11.86 -18.20 -27.17
CA SER A 165 13.22 -18.00 -27.66
C SER A 165 13.60 -16.52 -27.85
N GLY A 166 12.71 -15.59 -27.50
CA GLY A 166 12.91 -14.15 -27.71
C GLY A 166 12.84 -13.73 -29.17
N LEU A 167 12.45 -14.63 -30.08
CA LEU A 167 12.18 -14.33 -31.48
C LEU A 167 10.77 -13.74 -31.54
N SER A 168 10.70 -12.40 -31.56
CA SER A 168 9.45 -11.73 -31.94
C SER A 168 9.05 -12.24 -33.32
N PRO A 169 7.85 -12.83 -33.51
CA PRO A 169 7.40 -13.20 -34.84
C PRO A 169 7.31 -11.93 -35.67
N SER A 170 8.28 -11.69 -36.56
CA SER A 170 8.16 -10.71 -37.61
C SER A 170 7.13 -11.25 -38.61
N ILE A 171 5.86 -10.95 -38.38
CA ILE A 171 4.85 -11.04 -39.42
C ILE A 171 4.57 -9.61 -39.89
N PRO A 172 4.54 -9.34 -41.21
CA PRO A 172 4.03 -8.08 -41.72
C PRO A 172 2.64 -7.83 -41.13
N VAL A 173 2.40 -6.58 -40.76
CA VAL A 173 1.10 -6.09 -40.33
C VAL A 173 0.11 -6.28 -41.49
N ALA A 174 -0.50 -7.46 -41.58
CA ALA A 174 -1.83 -7.59 -42.15
C ALA A 174 -2.79 -7.12 -41.06
N SER A 175 -3.00 -5.81 -41.01
CA SER A 175 -4.02 -5.14 -40.20
C SER A 175 -5.44 -5.45 -40.70
N ASN A 176 -5.76 -6.73 -40.87
CA ASN A 176 -7.13 -7.20 -40.96
C ASN A 176 -7.48 -7.97 -39.68
N SER A 177 -7.23 -7.33 -38.54
CA SER A 177 -8.13 -7.47 -37.40
C SER A 177 -9.36 -6.59 -37.65
N GLY A 178 -10.10 -6.91 -38.70
CA GLY A 178 -11.54 -6.79 -38.58
C GLY A 178 -11.88 -7.70 -37.40
N ARG A 179 -12.36 -7.14 -36.29
CA ARG A 179 -12.92 -7.89 -35.17
C ARG A 179 -13.77 -9.02 -35.75
N ARG A 180 -13.24 -10.25 -35.83
CA ARG A 180 -14.07 -11.39 -36.18
C ARG A 180 -15.10 -11.44 -35.08
N SER A 181 -16.38 -11.28 -35.45
CA SER A 181 -17.47 -11.42 -34.50
C SER A 181 -17.26 -12.74 -33.77
N ALA A 182 -17.15 -12.69 -32.44
CA ALA A 182 -17.11 -13.90 -31.64
C ALA A 182 -18.28 -14.79 -32.07
N PRO A 183 -18.08 -16.11 -32.18
CA PRO A 183 -19.16 -17.02 -32.54
C PRO A 183 -20.38 -16.78 -31.64
N PRO A 184 -21.61 -16.93 -32.20
CA PRO A 184 -22.85 -16.66 -31.47
C PRO A 184 -22.84 -17.41 -30.14
N LEU A 185 -23.37 -16.77 -29.10
CA LEU A 185 -23.34 -17.33 -27.75
C LEU A 185 -24.15 -18.62 -27.69
N ASN A 186 -23.51 -19.77 -27.47
CA ASN A 186 -24.22 -21.05 -27.33
C ASN A 186 -25.17 -20.99 -26.12
N LEU A 187 -26.48 -21.07 -26.38
CA LEU A 187 -27.52 -21.00 -25.35
C LEU A 187 -27.79 -22.35 -24.68
N THR A 188 -27.17 -23.44 -25.16
CA THR A 188 -27.37 -24.79 -24.64
C THR A 188 -26.82 -24.92 -23.21
N GLY A 189 -27.71 -25.22 -22.25
CA GLY A 189 -27.35 -25.45 -20.84
C GLY A 189 -27.46 -24.24 -19.90
N LEU A 190 -27.88 -23.06 -20.40
CA LEU A 190 -28.11 -21.89 -19.54
C LEU A 190 -29.53 -21.89 -18.95
N PRO A 191 -29.72 -21.51 -17.68
CA PRO A 191 -31.03 -21.48 -17.03
C PRO A 191 -31.96 -20.45 -17.69
N GLY A 192 -33.21 -20.83 -17.95
CA GLY A 192 -34.23 -19.96 -18.55
C GLY A 192 -34.23 -19.95 -20.08
N THR A 193 -33.39 -20.75 -20.74
CA THR A 193 -33.37 -20.89 -22.21
C THR A 193 -34.66 -21.52 -22.73
N GLU A 194 -35.28 -22.42 -21.95
CA GLU A 194 -36.55 -23.06 -22.28
C GLU A 194 -37.75 -22.10 -22.30
N LYS A 195 -37.63 -20.91 -21.69
CA LYS A 195 -38.69 -19.89 -21.62
C LYS A 195 -38.63 -18.85 -22.74
N LEU A 196 -37.64 -18.96 -23.65
CA LEU A 196 -37.45 -18.04 -24.76
C LEU A 196 -38.03 -18.59 -26.06
N ASN A 197 -38.65 -17.71 -26.84
CA ASN A 197 -39.05 -18.01 -28.22
C ASN A 197 -37.85 -18.02 -29.17
N GLU A 198 -37.97 -18.64 -30.35
CA GLU A 198 -36.88 -18.78 -31.32
C GLU A 198 -36.23 -17.42 -31.69
N LYS A 199 -37.06 -16.39 -31.90
CA LYS A 199 -36.60 -15.02 -32.16
C LYS A 199 -35.84 -14.38 -30.97
N GLU A 200 -36.21 -14.73 -29.74
CA GLU A 200 -35.56 -14.23 -28.53
C GLU A 200 -34.24 -14.96 -28.27
N LYS A 201 -34.17 -16.24 -28.62
CA LYS A 201 -32.92 -17.02 -28.64
C LYS A 201 -31.93 -16.39 -29.64
N GLU A 202 -32.36 -16.11 -30.87
CA GLU A 202 -31.52 -15.42 -31.86
C GLU A 202 -31.00 -14.07 -31.36
N LEU A 203 -31.86 -13.27 -30.71
CA LEU A 203 -31.46 -12.01 -30.10
C LEU A 203 -30.42 -12.22 -29.00
N CYS A 204 -30.61 -13.19 -28.10
CA CYS A 204 -29.67 -13.49 -27.03
C CYS A 204 -28.31 -13.96 -27.57
N GLN A 205 -28.31 -14.75 -28.64
CA GLN A 205 -27.10 -15.19 -29.35
C GLN A 205 -26.35 -14.00 -29.98
N MET A 206 -27.06 -13.12 -30.69
CA MET A 206 -26.47 -11.96 -31.38
C MET A 206 -26.00 -10.85 -30.41
N VAL A 207 -26.76 -10.59 -29.34
CA VAL A 207 -26.46 -9.55 -28.34
C VAL A 207 -25.49 -10.07 -27.27
N ARG A 208 -25.23 -11.39 -27.26
CA ARG A 208 -24.43 -12.09 -26.25
C ARG A 208 -24.96 -11.77 -24.85
N LEU A 209 -26.22 -12.13 -24.65
CA LEU A 209 -26.97 -11.93 -23.41
C LEU A 209 -27.42 -13.29 -22.88
N VAL A 210 -27.30 -13.49 -21.57
CA VAL A 210 -27.74 -14.71 -20.91
C VAL A 210 -29.27 -14.73 -20.85
N PRO A 211 -29.95 -15.84 -21.20
CA PRO A 211 -31.41 -15.96 -21.20
C PRO A 211 -32.11 -15.48 -19.92
N GLY A 212 -31.61 -15.87 -18.74
CA GLY A 212 -32.17 -15.41 -17.46
C GLY A 212 -32.14 -13.88 -17.31
N ALA A 213 -31.01 -13.25 -17.62
CA ALA A 213 -30.88 -11.78 -17.56
C ALA A 213 -31.77 -11.09 -18.61
N TYR A 214 -31.93 -11.68 -19.81
CA TYR A 214 -32.87 -11.16 -20.81
C TYR A 214 -34.31 -11.14 -20.29
N LEU A 215 -34.77 -12.21 -19.64
CA LEU A 215 -36.13 -12.30 -19.10
C LEU A 215 -36.37 -11.24 -18.02
N GLU A 216 -35.40 -11.02 -17.13
CA GLU A 216 -35.45 -9.96 -16.13
C GLU A 216 -35.56 -8.58 -16.79
N TYR A 217 -34.70 -8.27 -17.76
CA TYR A 217 -34.74 -6.98 -18.46
C TYR A 217 -36.04 -6.80 -19.26
N LYS A 218 -36.51 -7.84 -19.94
CA LYS A 218 -37.80 -7.83 -20.64
C LYS A 218 -38.94 -7.53 -19.67
N SER A 219 -38.98 -8.19 -18.52
CA SER A 219 -40.02 -7.96 -17.50
C SER A 219 -39.98 -6.52 -16.94
N ALA A 220 -38.80 -5.98 -16.68
CA ALA A 220 -38.62 -4.62 -16.18
C ALA A 220 -39.10 -3.57 -17.19
N LEU A 221 -38.75 -3.73 -18.47
CA LEU A 221 -39.16 -2.82 -19.55
C LEU A 221 -40.67 -2.91 -19.84
N LEU A 222 -41.25 -4.11 -19.81
CA LEU A 222 -42.69 -4.33 -19.97
C LEU A 222 -43.50 -3.68 -18.84
N ASN A 223 -43.08 -3.91 -17.59
CA ASN A 223 -43.76 -3.34 -16.42
C ASN A 223 -43.76 -1.82 -16.45
N GLU A 224 -42.65 -1.20 -16.88
CA GLU A 224 -42.58 0.26 -16.95
C GLU A 224 -43.39 0.83 -18.13
N CYS A 225 -43.38 0.14 -19.27
CA CYS A 225 -44.21 0.52 -20.42
C CYS A 225 -45.71 0.44 -20.09
N ASN A 226 -46.14 -0.60 -19.38
CA ASN A 226 -47.54 -0.78 -18.96
C ASN A 226 -47.99 0.30 -17.96
N LYS A 227 -47.09 0.78 -17.10
CA LYS A 227 -47.40 1.87 -16.16
C LYS A 227 -47.55 3.23 -16.85
N GLN A 228 -46.72 3.52 -17.84
CA GLN A 228 -46.64 4.84 -18.47
C GLN A 228 -47.36 4.94 -19.83
N GLY A 229 -47.86 3.83 -20.38
CA GLY A 229 -48.51 3.76 -21.70
C GLY A 229 -47.53 3.81 -22.88
N GLY A 230 -46.24 4.04 -22.61
CA GLY A 230 -45.15 4.00 -23.57
C GLY A 230 -43.82 4.24 -22.87
N LEU A 231 -42.73 3.80 -23.49
CA LEU A 231 -41.39 3.87 -22.92
C LEU A 231 -40.44 4.53 -23.92
N ARG A 232 -39.58 5.44 -23.45
CA ARG A 232 -38.51 6.04 -24.26
C ARG A 232 -37.20 5.28 -24.09
N LEU A 233 -36.36 5.25 -25.14
CA LEU A 233 -35.04 4.60 -25.09
C LEU A 233 -34.13 5.14 -23.96
N ALA A 234 -34.23 6.43 -23.62
CA ALA A 234 -33.49 7.02 -22.50
C ALA A 234 -33.93 6.44 -21.14
N GLN A 235 -35.22 6.23 -20.95
CA GLN A 235 -35.78 5.61 -19.75
C GLN A 235 -35.38 4.13 -19.67
N ALA A 236 -35.46 3.41 -20.80
CA ALA A 236 -35.01 2.02 -20.89
C ALA A 236 -33.55 1.86 -20.44
N ARG A 237 -32.65 2.75 -20.86
CA ARG A 237 -31.23 2.77 -20.42
C ARG A 237 -31.06 2.98 -18.92
N ALA A 238 -31.86 3.89 -18.34
CA ALA A 238 -31.81 4.16 -16.91
C ALA A 238 -32.31 2.97 -16.06
N LEU A 239 -33.26 2.19 -16.60
CA LEU A 239 -33.90 1.07 -15.90
C LEU A 239 -33.00 -0.17 -15.83
N ILE A 240 -32.47 -0.65 -16.96
CA ILE A 240 -31.74 -1.92 -17.00
C ILE A 240 -30.23 -1.77 -16.75
N LYS A 241 -29.69 -0.55 -16.82
CA LYS A 241 -28.29 -0.20 -16.49
C LYS A 241 -27.21 -1.14 -17.09
N ILE A 242 -27.42 -1.60 -18.33
CA ILE A 242 -26.43 -2.36 -19.10
C ILE A 242 -25.82 -1.50 -20.22
N ASP A 243 -24.88 -2.09 -20.96
CA ASP A 243 -24.27 -1.49 -22.14
C ASP A 243 -25.32 -0.84 -23.08
N VAL A 244 -25.01 0.37 -23.53
CA VAL A 244 -25.93 1.23 -24.29
C VAL A 244 -26.34 0.58 -25.62
N ASN A 245 -25.44 -0.18 -26.26
CA ASN A 245 -25.71 -0.84 -27.54
C ASN A 245 -26.57 -2.09 -27.33
N LYS A 246 -26.33 -2.85 -26.26
CA LYS A 246 -27.18 -4.00 -25.89
C LYS A 246 -28.60 -3.55 -25.55
N THR A 247 -28.73 -2.50 -24.74
CA THR A 247 -30.03 -1.92 -24.37
C THR A 247 -30.81 -1.49 -25.61
N ARG A 248 -30.16 -0.81 -26.56
CA ARG A 248 -30.79 -0.39 -27.82
C ARG A 248 -31.32 -1.58 -28.62
N LYS A 249 -30.52 -2.63 -28.80
CA LYS A 249 -30.95 -3.83 -29.56
C LYS A 249 -32.15 -4.54 -28.92
N ILE A 250 -32.19 -4.63 -27.58
CA ILE A 250 -33.32 -5.23 -26.84
C ILE A 250 -34.56 -4.35 -26.99
N TYR A 251 -34.43 -3.04 -26.79
CA TYR A 251 -35.52 -2.09 -26.92
C TYR A 251 -36.12 -2.06 -28.33
N ASP A 252 -35.28 -2.02 -29.36
CA ASP A 252 -35.73 -2.03 -30.76
C ASP A 252 -36.42 -3.35 -31.13
N PHE A 253 -35.98 -4.48 -30.57
CA PHE A 253 -36.64 -5.77 -30.72
C PHE A 253 -38.02 -5.79 -30.06
N LEU A 254 -38.13 -5.29 -28.82
CA LEU A 254 -39.41 -5.26 -28.09
C LEU A 254 -40.43 -4.33 -28.75
N ILE A 255 -40.00 -3.21 -29.34
CA ILE A 255 -40.87 -2.36 -30.17
C ILE A 255 -41.33 -3.11 -31.43
N ARG A 256 -40.40 -3.77 -32.13
CA ARG A 256 -40.70 -4.45 -33.41
C ARG A 256 -41.71 -5.58 -33.23
N GLU A 257 -41.59 -6.35 -32.15
CA GLU A 257 -42.52 -7.43 -31.81
C GLU A 257 -43.80 -6.93 -31.11
N GLY A 258 -43.95 -5.60 -30.91
CA GLY A 258 -45.16 -5.00 -30.35
C GLY A 258 -45.34 -5.16 -28.84
N TYR A 259 -44.28 -5.55 -28.11
CA TYR A 259 -44.31 -5.73 -26.65
C TYR A 259 -44.31 -4.39 -25.89
N ILE A 260 -43.68 -3.35 -26.44
CA ILE A 260 -43.63 -2.02 -25.86
C ILE A 260 -43.95 -0.96 -26.91
N THR A 261 -44.62 0.11 -26.51
CA THR A 261 -44.92 1.28 -27.34
C THR A 261 -43.88 2.38 -27.14
N LYS A 262 -43.50 3.04 -28.24
CA LYS A 262 -42.58 4.17 -28.21
C LYS A 262 -43.35 5.44 -27.81
N ALA A 263 -42.96 6.05 -26.69
CA ALA A 263 -43.44 7.37 -26.23
C ALA A 263 -42.61 8.55 -26.77
#